data_AF-A0AAT9GC43-F1
#
_entry.id   AF-A0AAT9GC43-F1
#
_cell.length_a   1.000
_cell.length_b   1.000
_cell.length_c   1.000
_cell.angle_alpha   90.00
_cell.angle_beta   90.00
_cell.angle_gamma   90.00
#
_symmetry.space_group_name_H-M   'P 1'
#
loop_
_entity.id
_entity.type
_entity.pdbx_description
1 polymer ?
#
loop_
_entity_poly.entity_id
_entity_poly.type
_entity_poly.pdbx_seq_one_letter_code
_entity_poly.pdbx_strand_id
1 'polypeptide(L)' 'MNKNITFKALKEEHFLLLLKWLETPHVKKWWDQDIHWTPELIKEKYDNYVKALTLCPNFTYFLLLFQQSV' A
#
# COMPACT_ATOMS: atom_id res chain seq x y z
N MET A 1 23.16 10.70 -10.21
CA MET A 1 22.32 10.04 -11.23
C MET A 1 20.87 10.34 -10.94
N ASN A 2 20.23 11.22 -11.72
CA ASN A 2 18.79 11.46 -11.63
C ASN A 2 18.06 10.35 -12.38
N LYS A 3 17.74 9.25 -11.69
CA LYS A 3 16.76 8.30 -12.19
C LYS A 3 15.39 8.98 -12.08
N ASN A 4 14.69 9.17 -13.19
CA ASN A 4 13.29 9.59 -13.16
C ASN A 4 12.48 8.50 -12.45
N ILE A 5 12.15 8.74 -11.19
CA ILE A 5 11.25 7.88 -10.41
C ILE A 5 9.83 8.25 -10.82
N THR A 6 9.08 7.26 -11.30
CA THR A 6 7.66 7.41 -11.62
C THR A 6 6.84 6.51 -10.72
N PHE A 7 5.74 7.03 -10.22
CA PHE A 7 4.81 6.27 -9.37
C PHE A 7 3.79 5.57 -10.25
N LYS A 8 3.45 4.33 -9.87
CA LYS A 8 2.42 3.53 -10.52
C LYS A 8 1.37 3.11 -9.49
N ALA A 9 0.15 2.98 -9.98
CA ALA A 9 -0.96 2.36 -9.26
C ALA A 9 -0.54 1.01 -8.65
N LEU A 10 -0.92 0.80 -7.38
CA LEU A 10 -0.82 -0.53 -6.76
C LEU A 10 -1.80 -1.48 -7.47
N LYS A 11 -1.38 -2.73 -7.64
CA LYS A 11 -2.14 -3.81 -8.28
C LYS A 11 -1.94 -5.08 -7.48
N GLU A 12 -2.85 -6.03 -7.61
CA GLU A 12 -2.76 -7.32 -6.91
C GLU A 12 -1.44 -8.06 -7.19
N GLU A 13 -0.91 -7.96 -8.41
CA GLU A 13 0.39 -8.53 -8.79
C GLU A 13 1.57 -8.02 -7.95
N HIS A 14 1.43 -6.85 -7.31
CA HIS A 14 2.43 -6.26 -6.44
C HIS A 14 2.33 -6.71 -4.97
N PHE A 15 1.29 -7.45 -4.57
CA PHE A 15 1.05 -7.78 -3.16
C PHE A 15 2.15 -8.65 -2.56
N LEU A 16 2.74 -9.57 -3.34
CA LEU A 16 3.89 -10.35 -2.88
C LEU A 16 5.11 -9.48 -2.60
N LEU A 17 5.33 -8.43 -3.39
CA LEU A 17 6.43 -7.49 -3.17
C LEU A 17 6.15 -6.63 -1.92
N LEU A 18 4.92 -6.19 -1.75
CA LEU A 18 4.49 -5.41 -0.59
C LEU A 18 4.62 -6.22 0.72
N LEU A 19 4.24 -7.50 0.68
CA LEU A 19 4.40 -8.43 1.82
C LEU A 19 5.87 -8.55 2.22
N LYS A 20 6.77 -8.81 1.26
CA LYS A 20 8.22 -8.88 1.52
C LYS A 20 8.78 -7.59 2.12
N TRP A 21 8.29 -6.44 1.66
CA TRP A 21 8.68 -5.16 2.21
C TRP A 21 8.21 -5.00 3.67
N LEU A 22 6.97 -5.37 3.97
CA LEU A 22 6.40 -5.30 5.33
C LEU A 22 7.04 -6.29 6.31
N GLU A 23 7.49 -7.45 5.83
CA GLU A 23 8.23 -8.43 6.63
C GLU A 23 9.68 -8.01 6.91
N THR A 24 10.19 -7.03 6.17
CA THR A 24 11.58 -6.58 6.34
C THR A 24 11.77 -6.00 7.76
N PRO A 25 12.76 -6.45 8.55
CA PRO A 25 12.84 -6.18 9.98
C PRO A 25 12.74 -4.69 10.38
N HIS A 26 13.37 -3.81 9.62
CA HIS A 26 13.32 -2.37 9.90
C HIS A 26 11.98 -1.75 9.51
N VAL A 27 11.30 -2.24 8.47
CA VAL A 27 9.96 -1.78 8.10
C VAL A 27 8.96 -2.26 9.15
N LYS A 28 9.02 -3.54 9.51
CA LYS A 28 8.18 -4.14 10.55
C LYS A 28 8.30 -3.42 11.89
N LYS A 29 9.52 -2.99 12.25
CA LYS A 29 9.76 -2.23 13.48
C LYS A 29 9.05 -0.88 13.51
N TRP A 30 8.78 -0.24 12.36
CA TRP A 30 8.20 1.10 12.32
C TRP A 30 6.74 1.14 11.88
N TRP A 31 6.30 0.18 11.07
CA TRP A 31 4.98 0.19 10.47
C TRP A 31 3.92 -0.39 11.40
N ASP A 32 3.97 -1.70 11.64
CA ASP A 32 3.02 -2.42 12.49
C ASP A 32 3.76 -3.53 13.23
N GLN A 33 4.21 -3.25 14.45
CA GLN A 33 5.06 -4.17 15.23
C GLN A 33 4.31 -5.45 15.63
N ASP A 34 3.01 -5.33 15.90
CA ASP A 34 2.17 -6.41 16.44
C ASP A 34 1.47 -7.23 15.35
N ILE A 35 1.55 -6.79 14.08
CA ILE A 35 0.89 -7.49 12.97
C ILE A 35 1.87 -8.47 12.33
N HIS A 36 1.46 -9.74 12.29
CA HIS A 36 2.07 -10.74 11.44
C HIS A 36 1.39 -10.69 10.07
N TRP A 37 2.01 -10.00 9.11
CA TRP A 37 1.48 -9.89 7.75
C TRP A 37 1.43 -11.26 7.07
N THR A 38 0.27 -11.60 6.53
CA THR A 38 0.06 -12.77 5.67
C THR A 38 -0.51 -12.32 4.32
N PRO A 39 -0.45 -13.15 3.27
CA PRO A 39 -1.07 -12.83 1.98
C PRO A 39 -2.55 -12.45 2.10
N GLU A 40 -3.28 -13.09 3.00
CA GLU A 40 -4.71 -12.85 3.25
C GLU A 40 -4.93 -11.46 3.86
N LEU A 41 -4.13 -11.09 4.87
CA LEU A 41 -4.21 -9.77 5.52
C LEU A 41 -3.79 -8.63 4.58
N ILE A 42 -2.78 -8.86 3.73
CA ILE A 42 -2.40 -7.91 2.68
C ILE A 42 -3.57 -7.71 1.73
N LYS A 43 -4.19 -8.79 1.27
CA LYS A 43 -5.33 -8.71 0.38
C LYS A 43 -6.49 -7.97 1.06
N GLU A 44 -6.89 -8.35 2.26
CA GLU A 44 -7.97 -7.70 3.00
C GLU A 44 -7.74 -6.18 3.15
N LYS A 45 -6.51 -5.77 3.50
CA LYS A 45 -6.17 -4.35 3.69
C LYS A 45 -6.10 -3.59 2.37
N TYR A 46 -5.46 -4.14 1.35
CA TYR A 46 -5.08 -3.38 0.15
C TYR A 46 -6.01 -3.58 -1.06
N ASP A 47 -6.84 -4.62 -1.08
CA ASP A 47 -7.76 -4.93 -2.17
C ASP A 47 -8.81 -3.82 -2.37
N ASN A 48 -9.30 -3.22 -1.27
CA ASN A 48 -10.20 -2.07 -1.34
C ASN A 48 -9.56 -0.85 -2.04
N TYR A 49 -8.26 -0.63 -1.87
CA TYR A 49 -7.54 0.47 -2.54
C TYR A 49 -7.35 0.19 -4.03
N VAL A 50 -7.03 -1.06 -4.41
CA VAL A 50 -6.90 -1.47 -5.81
C VAL A 50 -8.25 -1.36 -6.52
N LYS A 51 -9.33 -1.83 -5.88
CA LYS A 51 -10.70 -1.72 -6.39
C LYS A 51 -11.16 -0.27 -6.50
N ALA A 52 -10.92 0.56 -5.47
CA ALA A 52 -11.28 1.98 -5.49
C ALA A 52 -10.58 2.73 -6.64
N LEU A 53 -9.32 2.42 -6.91
CA LEU A 53 -8.57 3.02 -8.01
C LEU A 53 -9.08 2.57 -9.39
N THR A 54 -9.61 1.35 -9.47
CA THR A 54 -10.20 0.80 -10.70
C THR A 54 -11.57 1.43 -10.99
N LEU A 55 -12.37 1.67 -9.94
CA LEU A 55 -13.71 2.26 -10.06
C LEU A 55 -13.67 3.79 -10.21
N CYS A 56 -12.72 4.45 -9.56
CA CYS A 56 -12.55 5.90 -9.58
C CYS A 56 -11.05 6.24 -9.76
N PRO A 57 -10.55 6.38 -11.00
CA PRO A 57 -9.13 6.68 -11.23
C PRO A 57 -8.67 8.04 -10.65
N ASN A 58 -9.60 8.91 -10.28
CA ASN A 58 -9.35 10.21 -9.64
C ASN A 58 -9.41 10.16 -8.10
N PHE A 59 -9.27 8.98 -7.47
CA PHE A 59 -9.31 8.78 -6.01
C PHE A 59 -8.17 9.44 -5.22
N THR A 60 -7.29 10.20 -5.88
CA THR A 60 -6.26 11.04 -5.24
C THR A 60 -6.85 11.97 -4.18
N TYR A 61 -8.11 12.38 -4.32
CA TYR A 61 -8.80 13.21 -3.33
C TYR A 61 -9.08 12.53 -1.99
N PHE A 62 -9.30 11.21 -1.95
CA PHE A 62 -9.70 10.53 -0.71
C PHE A 62 -8.50 10.26 0.21
N LEU A 63 -7.33 9.95 -0.36
CA LEU A 63 -6.07 9.82 0.39
C LEU A 63 -5.57 11.19 0.90
N LEU A 64 -5.81 12.28 0.16
CA LEU A 64 -5.52 13.65 0.62
C LEU A 64 -6.39 14.05 1.83
N LEU A 65 -7.66 13.62 1.89
CA LEU A 65 -8.55 13.91 3.02
C LEU A 65 -8.19 13.11 4.28
N PHE A 66 -7.69 11.88 4.13
CA PHE A 66 -7.27 11.05 5.27
C PHE A 66 -5.96 11.56 5.92
N GLN A 67 -5.08 12.19 5.14
CA GLN A 67 -3.88 12.87 5.66
C GLN A 67 -4.19 14.20 6.39
N GLN A 68 -5.36 14.81 6.16
CA GLN A 68 -5.76 16.08 6.79
C GLN A 68 -6.64 15.91 8.04
N SER A 69 -6.99 14.66 8.40
CA SER A 69 -7.89 14.35 9.53
C SER A 69 -7.14 13.85 10.77
N VAL A 70 -5.82 14.03 10.84
CA VAL A 70 -4.96 13.78 12.02
C VAL A 70 -4.41 15.11 12.52
#